data_AF-A0A2S0KZV9-F1
#
_entry.id   AF-A0A2S0KZV9-F1
#
_cell.length_a   1.000
_cell.length_b   1.000
_cell.length_c   1.000
_cell.angle_alpha   90.00
_cell.angle_beta   90.00
_cell.angle_gamma   90.00
#
_symmetry.space_group_name_H-M   'P 1'
#
loop_
_entity.id
_entity.type
_entity.pdbx_description
1 polymer ?
#
loop_
_entity_poly.entity_id
_entity_poly.type
_entity_poly.pdbx_seq_one_letter_code
_entity_poly.pdbx_strand_id
1 'polypeptide(L)'
;MSDPVTPAAPANRFRDSLSNGEFVLLVESSSPSLSNDPIAAGERLAAFEEAVLSVSNVNTALAVTDRYLSLDAWRAVEYANALREENRDRHVIYLSGRNTTGEELRQLSDAAAKSRLFNVVPVSGNCVPGDTLRECRKRVFSESVGVIRNLAERKEPFFLGGTTNPYAYTPFTMMGQYFKLVKKLNAGASFVVAQAGWDMLKLQSLRWYFSGRSLFYPMIARLVLLTPNLVEKILAGEYPGINISPDFQKILEKELRYSLNQFEAAQYRRLELQAAGCRLLGFSGIQLAGAETPGRAKIAAERIGNALREFNSFDSWLEEYNSYLARAEMSPFTGSFYLYDHTLRRAYPDEEIPVARDFGEPEITPGEKFRFKLRRFLFPHADRQRAESRRLLKKLFASCRGCSSCRLPKTEFICTEGCPKRLPNGPCGGVKPHGNCEIAPGECVHSRIVRLAHWNGTLPALEDEILDSGWDD
;
A
#
# COMPACT_ATOMS: atom_id res chain seq x y z
N MET A 1 7.84 -36.85 26.39
CA MET A 1 8.67 -35.81 25.77
C MET A 1 7.87 -34.53 25.86
N SER A 2 8.27 -33.61 26.74
CA SER A 2 7.66 -32.29 26.85
C SER A 2 8.05 -31.49 25.62
N ASP A 3 7.07 -30.96 24.89
CA ASP A 3 7.32 -30.02 23.80
C ASP A 3 8.18 -28.86 24.31
N PRO A 4 9.20 -28.42 23.54
CA PRO A 4 9.99 -27.27 23.93
C PRO A 4 9.06 -26.05 24.01
N VAL A 5 8.87 -25.55 25.23
CA VAL A 5 8.16 -24.29 25.50
C VAL A 5 8.85 -23.22 24.67
N THR A 6 8.22 -22.81 23.58
CA THR A 6 8.70 -21.70 22.76
C THR A 6 8.69 -20.48 23.67
N PRO A 7 9.80 -19.74 23.82
CA PRO A 7 9.82 -18.56 24.68
C PRO A 7 8.71 -17.60 24.24
N ALA A 8 7.91 -17.12 25.19
CA ALA A 8 6.83 -16.19 24.91
C ALA A 8 7.40 -15.00 24.12
N ALA A 9 6.78 -14.69 22.99
CA ALA A 9 7.18 -13.53 22.19
C ALA A 9 7.20 -12.29 23.09
N PRO A 10 8.19 -11.39 22.95
CA PRO A 10 8.22 -10.15 23.70
C PRO A 10 6.90 -9.39 23.53
N ALA A 11 6.48 -8.71 24.60
CA ALA A 11 5.28 -7.87 24.58
C ALA A 11 5.35 -6.91 23.38
N ASN A 12 4.25 -6.81 22.63
CA ASN A 12 4.15 -5.97 21.44
C ASN A 12 2.82 -5.25 21.46
N ARG A 13 2.81 -4.04 22.04
CA ARG A 13 1.56 -3.30 22.26
C ARG A 13 0.84 -2.97 20.96
N PHE A 14 1.53 -2.75 19.84
CA PHE A 14 0.87 -2.52 18.57
C PHE A 14 0.08 -3.76 18.10
N ARG A 15 0.74 -4.93 18.05
CA ARG A 15 0.08 -6.20 17.72
C ARG A 15 -1.08 -6.50 18.67
N ASP A 16 -0.85 -6.33 19.96
CA ASP A 16 -1.83 -6.67 20.99
C ASP A 16 -3.04 -5.73 20.90
N SER A 17 -2.84 -4.43 20.61
CA SER A 17 -3.93 -3.46 20.33
C SER A 17 -4.81 -3.91 19.16
N LEU A 18 -4.19 -4.26 18.02
CA LEU A 18 -4.94 -4.73 16.84
C LEU A 18 -5.69 -6.03 17.11
N SER A 19 -5.09 -6.95 17.87
CA SER A 19 -5.69 -8.24 18.21
C SER A 19 -6.88 -8.09 19.16
N ASN A 20 -6.85 -7.09 20.04
CA ASN A 20 -7.93 -6.77 20.97
C ASN A 20 -9.02 -5.89 20.36
N GLY A 21 -8.92 -5.54 19.07
CA GLY A 21 -9.88 -4.67 18.39
C GLY A 21 -9.80 -3.20 18.82
N GLU A 22 -8.69 -2.77 19.42
CA GLU A 22 -8.46 -1.37 19.74
C GLU A 22 -8.17 -0.58 18.47
N PHE A 23 -8.81 0.58 18.32
CA PHE A 23 -8.59 1.43 17.16
C PHE A 23 -7.29 2.23 17.29
N VAL A 24 -6.33 1.99 16.39
CA VAL A 24 -5.00 2.62 16.43
C VAL A 24 -4.89 3.80 15.45
N LEU A 25 -4.35 4.92 15.91
CA LEU A 25 -3.92 6.05 15.08
C LEU A 25 -2.40 6.06 14.94
N LEU A 26 -1.90 5.73 13.76
CA LEU A 26 -0.50 5.90 13.39
C LEU A 26 -0.30 7.29 12.79
N VAL A 27 0.53 8.15 13.38
CA VAL A 27 0.91 9.43 12.76
C VAL A 27 2.21 9.25 12.00
N GLU A 28 2.24 9.62 10.71
CA GLU A 28 3.41 9.43 9.87
C GLU A 28 4.53 10.42 10.19
N SER A 29 5.74 9.88 10.35
CA SER A 29 6.97 10.64 10.33
C SER A 29 7.81 10.16 9.16
N SER A 30 8.18 11.07 8.26
CA SER A 30 9.06 10.74 7.13
C SER A 30 10.51 10.79 7.57
N SER A 31 11.31 9.80 7.16
CA SER A 31 12.74 9.88 7.36
C SER A 31 13.31 11.17 6.77
N PRO A 32 14.15 11.90 7.52
CA PRO A 32 14.71 13.18 7.10
C PRO A 32 15.77 13.01 6.01
N SER A 33 16.08 14.10 5.30
CA SER A 33 17.18 14.12 4.34
C SER A 33 18.52 13.87 5.03
N LEU A 34 19.49 13.27 4.32
CA LEU A 34 20.86 13.09 4.85
C LEU A 34 21.55 14.44 5.08
N SER A 35 21.10 15.51 4.43
CA SER A 35 21.58 16.87 4.66
C SER A 35 21.14 17.46 6.01
N ASN A 36 20.16 16.86 6.69
CA ASN A 36 19.74 17.29 8.02
C ASN A 36 20.69 16.73 9.08
N ASP A 37 20.99 17.55 10.10
CA ASP A 37 21.74 17.10 11.27
C ASP A 37 21.01 15.92 11.96
N PRO A 38 21.68 14.76 12.15
CA PRO A 38 21.05 13.56 12.67
C PRO A 38 20.62 13.68 14.13
N ILE A 39 21.36 14.44 14.95
CA ILE A 39 21.02 14.63 16.37
C ILE A 39 19.72 15.45 16.46
N ALA A 40 19.70 16.62 15.82
CA ALA A 40 18.51 17.47 15.79
C ALA A 40 17.31 16.76 15.13
N ALA A 41 17.54 15.92 14.13
CA ALA A 41 16.49 15.10 13.54
C ALA A 41 15.92 14.07 14.54
N GLY A 42 16.79 13.40 15.31
CA GLY A 42 16.40 12.48 16.35
C GLY A 42 15.62 13.17 17.48
N GLU A 43 16.07 14.34 17.93
CA GLU A 43 15.35 15.16 18.92
C GLU A 43 13.96 15.55 18.42
N ARG A 44 13.83 15.93 17.15
CA ARG A 44 12.52 16.19 16.53
C ARG A 44 11.63 14.95 16.53
N LEU A 45 12.18 13.76 16.27
CA LEU A 45 11.42 12.51 16.31
C LEU A 45 10.92 12.20 17.73
N ALA A 46 11.78 12.35 18.73
CA ALA A 46 11.43 12.11 20.13
C ALA A 46 10.36 13.11 20.63
N ALA A 47 10.47 14.39 20.26
CA ALA A 47 9.44 15.39 20.57
C ALA A 47 8.12 15.09 19.83
N PHE A 48 8.19 14.57 18.61
CA PHE A 48 7.03 14.14 17.84
C PHE A 48 6.33 12.93 18.48
N GLU A 49 7.11 11.94 18.92
CA GLU A 49 6.64 10.79 19.70
C GLU A 49 5.90 11.24 20.96
N GLU A 50 6.52 12.12 21.75
CA GLU A 50 5.92 12.63 22.99
C GLU A 50 4.61 13.36 22.74
N ALA A 51 4.55 14.24 21.72
CA ALA A 51 3.33 14.97 21.40
C ALA A 51 2.18 14.04 21.01
N VAL A 52 2.46 13.02 20.20
CA VAL A 52 1.46 12.04 19.74
C VAL A 52 1.00 11.14 20.89
N LEU A 53 1.91 10.64 21.72
CA LEU A 53 1.59 9.78 22.86
C LEU A 53 0.93 10.53 24.03
N SER A 54 1.01 11.86 24.07
CA SER A 54 0.32 12.67 25.10
C SER A 54 -1.20 12.70 24.93
N VAL A 55 -1.72 12.26 23.79
CA VAL A 55 -3.15 12.24 23.47
C VAL A 55 -3.80 10.97 24.03
N SER A 56 -4.75 11.13 24.96
CA SER A 56 -5.33 10.01 25.72
C SER A 56 -6.66 9.47 25.18
N ASN A 57 -7.32 10.20 24.26
CA ASN A 57 -8.64 9.83 23.74
C ASN A 57 -8.61 8.89 22.53
N VAL A 58 -7.42 8.49 22.06
CA VAL A 58 -7.22 7.51 20.99
C VAL A 58 -5.86 6.81 21.20
N ASN A 59 -5.76 5.52 20.89
CA ASN A 59 -4.49 4.79 20.98
C ASN A 59 -3.56 5.25 19.85
N THR A 60 -2.56 6.06 20.19
CA THR A 60 -1.65 6.65 19.21
C THR A 60 -0.30 5.93 19.16
N ALA A 61 0.28 5.92 17.97
CA ALA A 61 1.65 5.55 17.72
C ALA A 61 2.17 6.25 16.45
N LEU A 62 3.37 5.87 16.01
CA LEU A 62 4.04 6.48 14.85
C LEU A 62 4.19 5.44 13.74
N ALA A 63 4.08 5.92 12.50
CA ALA A 63 4.53 5.20 11.31
C ALA A 63 5.76 5.91 10.73
N VAL A 64 6.95 5.32 10.87
CA VAL A 64 8.19 5.89 10.33
C VAL A 64 8.39 5.40 8.90
N THR A 65 8.25 6.29 7.93
CA THR A 65 8.30 5.94 6.50
C THR A 65 9.72 6.01 5.94
N ASP A 66 10.07 5.05 5.08
CA ASP A 66 11.43 4.88 4.56
C ASP A 66 11.52 5.28 3.08
N ARG A 67 12.45 6.19 2.75
CA ARG A 67 12.72 6.66 1.38
C ARG A 67 11.43 6.85 0.58
N TYR A 68 10.46 7.59 1.12
CA TYR A 68 9.20 7.84 0.42
C TYR A 68 9.39 8.92 -0.67
N LEU A 69 9.90 10.10 -0.28
CA LEU A 69 10.11 11.24 -1.18
C LEU A 69 11.46 11.18 -1.89
N SER A 70 12.55 11.02 -1.14
CA SER A 70 13.93 11.07 -1.67
C SER A 70 14.71 9.78 -1.40
N LEU A 71 15.75 9.54 -2.20
CA LEU A 71 16.77 8.53 -1.89
C LEU A 71 17.83 9.07 -0.94
N ASP A 72 18.02 10.39 -0.96
CA ASP A 72 18.89 11.11 -0.05
C ASP A 72 18.17 11.31 1.29
N ALA A 73 17.96 10.21 2.00
CA ALA A 73 17.27 10.19 3.28
C ALA A 73 17.85 9.10 4.18
N TRP A 74 17.85 9.37 5.48
CA TRP A 74 18.18 8.38 6.51
C TRP A 74 17.25 7.16 6.40
N ARG A 75 17.74 5.96 6.68
CA ARG A 75 16.87 4.78 6.67
C ARG A 75 15.92 4.85 7.86
N ALA A 76 14.67 4.44 7.67
CA ALA A 76 13.66 4.52 8.75
C ALA A 76 14.08 3.76 10.03
N VAL A 77 14.75 2.62 9.89
CA VAL A 77 15.26 1.85 11.03
C VAL A 77 16.30 2.64 11.83
N GLU A 78 17.23 3.31 11.14
CA GLU A 78 18.26 4.14 11.77
C GLU A 78 17.63 5.34 12.47
N TYR A 79 16.71 6.02 11.78
CA TYR A 79 16.00 7.16 12.30
C TYR A 79 15.16 6.82 13.54
N ALA A 80 14.50 5.65 13.51
CA ALA A 80 13.67 5.15 14.61
C ALA A 80 14.45 4.78 15.88
N ASN A 81 15.79 4.70 15.83
CA ASN A 81 16.59 4.55 17.05
C ASN A 81 16.49 5.76 17.99
N ALA A 82 16.09 6.92 17.48
CA ALA A 82 15.83 8.11 18.31
C ALA A 82 14.52 8.02 19.12
N LEU A 83 13.66 7.03 18.84
CA LEU A 83 12.48 6.75 19.67
C LEU A 83 12.87 6.16 21.01
N ARG A 84 12.08 6.46 22.05
CA ARG A 84 12.27 5.90 23.40
C ARG A 84 12.21 4.38 23.36
N GLU A 85 13.20 3.72 23.95
CA GLU A 85 13.37 2.27 23.84
C GLU A 85 12.15 1.51 24.36
N GLU A 86 11.57 1.98 25.46
CA GLU A 86 10.37 1.43 26.09
C GLU A 86 9.10 1.59 25.26
N ASN A 87 9.11 2.37 24.17
CA ASN A 87 7.96 2.63 23.30
C ASN A 87 8.07 2.02 21.90
N ARG A 88 9.24 1.51 21.51
CA ARG A 88 9.51 1.01 20.15
C ARG A 88 8.52 -0.06 19.66
N ASP A 89 7.94 -0.85 20.56
CA ASP A 89 6.94 -1.87 20.25
C ASP A 89 5.55 -1.32 19.91
N ARG A 90 5.30 -0.02 20.09
CA ARG A 90 4.08 0.68 19.65
C ARG A 90 4.15 1.13 18.19
N HIS A 91 5.35 1.45 17.72
CA HIS A 91 5.54 2.13 16.43
C HIS A 91 5.71 1.14 15.29
N VAL A 92 5.41 1.58 14.07
CA VAL A 92 5.51 0.82 12.82
C VAL A 92 6.61 1.42 11.96
N ILE A 93 7.52 0.58 11.45
CA ILE A 93 8.65 1.01 10.62
C ILE A 93 8.49 0.47 9.21
N TYR A 94 8.59 1.33 8.21
CA TYR A 94 8.59 0.91 6.82
C TYR A 94 9.99 0.48 6.39
N LEU A 95 10.07 -0.50 5.51
CA LEU A 95 11.31 -0.89 4.83
C LEU A 95 11.11 -0.78 3.33
N SER A 96 11.76 0.21 2.72
CA SER A 96 11.67 0.46 1.29
C SER A 96 12.65 -0.41 0.53
N GLY A 97 12.13 -1.18 -0.44
CA GLY A 97 12.92 -1.88 -1.44
C GLY A 97 13.45 -0.97 -2.55
N ARG A 98 13.10 0.34 -2.53
CA ARG A 98 13.55 1.31 -3.53
C ARG A 98 15.04 1.57 -3.39
N ASN A 99 15.76 1.23 -4.46
CA ASN A 99 17.21 1.33 -4.53
C ASN A 99 17.87 0.62 -3.34
N THR A 100 17.40 -0.58 -3.02
CA THR A 100 17.85 -1.38 -1.88
C THR A 100 17.99 -2.83 -2.30
N THR A 101 19.17 -3.40 -2.10
CA THR A 101 19.49 -4.80 -2.42
C THR A 101 18.95 -5.75 -1.35
N GLY A 102 18.93 -7.06 -1.64
CA GLY A 102 18.59 -8.08 -0.64
C GLY A 102 19.54 -8.04 0.55
N GLU A 103 20.84 -7.81 0.32
CA GLU A 103 21.85 -7.66 1.37
C GLU A 103 21.60 -6.45 2.27
N GLU A 104 21.34 -5.26 1.69
CA GLU A 104 21.03 -4.05 2.48
C GLU A 104 19.75 -4.25 3.30
N LEU A 105 18.72 -4.91 2.74
CA LEU A 105 17.51 -5.27 3.50
C LEU A 105 17.81 -6.22 4.66
N ARG A 106 18.70 -7.21 4.49
CA ARG A 106 19.11 -8.11 5.60
C ARG A 106 19.76 -7.31 6.72
N GLN A 107 20.70 -6.43 6.40
CA GLN A 107 21.38 -5.57 7.37
C GLN A 107 20.39 -4.65 8.11
N LEU A 108 19.44 -4.04 7.40
CA LEU A 108 18.41 -3.20 8.01
C LEU A 108 17.47 -3.98 8.92
N SER A 109 17.14 -5.21 8.53
CA SER A 109 16.30 -6.10 9.33
C SER A 109 17.02 -6.56 10.60
N ASP A 110 18.32 -6.84 10.52
CA ASP A 110 19.15 -7.16 11.69
C ASP A 110 19.26 -5.95 12.64
N ALA A 111 19.40 -4.74 12.09
CA ALA A 111 19.39 -3.52 12.87
C ALA A 111 18.03 -3.31 13.56
N ALA A 112 16.91 -3.52 12.84
CA ALA A 112 15.57 -3.43 13.40
C ALA A 112 15.37 -4.41 14.56
N ALA A 113 15.78 -5.66 14.38
CA ALA A 113 15.73 -6.68 15.42
C ALA A 113 16.55 -6.31 16.67
N LYS A 114 17.80 -5.86 16.48
CA LYS A 114 18.68 -5.40 17.58
C LYS A 114 18.07 -4.24 18.35
N SER A 115 17.38 -3.33 17.67
CA SER A 115 16.69 -2.18 18.26
C SER A 115 15.28 -2.48 18.77
N ARG A 116 14.81 -3.74 18.70
CA ARG A 116 13.47 -4.20 19.10
C ARG A 116 12.32 -3.54 18.30
N LEU A 117 12.60 -3.14 17.06
CA LEU A 117 11.64 -2.58 16.12
C LEU A 117 11.00 -3.72 15.31
N PHE A 118 10.01 -4.40 15.90
CA PHE A 118 9.45 -5.61 15.31
C PHE A 118 8.23 -5.38 14.41
N ASN A 119 7.55 -4.23 14.48
CA ASN A 119 6.42 -3.93 13.60
C ASN A 119 6.92 -3.34 12.29
N VAL A 120 6.97 -4.16 11.24
CA VAL A 120 7.66 -3.81 10.00
C VAL A 120 6.72 -3.90 8.80
N VAL A 121 6.74 -2.88 7.93
CA VAL A 121 5.95 -2.84 6.68
C VAL A 121 6.89 -2.77 5.49
N PRO A 122 7.24 -3.91 4.87
CA PRO A 122 8.03 -3.91 3.64
C PRO A 122 7.23 -3.34 2.46
N VAL A 123 7.83 -2.40 1.74
CA VAL A 123 7.25 -1.80 0.54
C VAL A 123 8.21 -1.89 -0.63
N SER A 124 7.69 -2.21 -1.83
CA SER A 124 8.53 -2.25 -3.03
C SER A 124 9.11 -0.87 -3.40
N GLY A 125 8.41 0.20 -3.00
CA GLY A 125 8.77 1.58 -3.31
C GLY A 125 8.26 2.09 -4.67
N ASN A 126 8.38 3.41 -4.86
CA ASN A 126 7.96 4.13 -6.06
C ASN A 126 9.15 4.51 -6.94
N CYS A 127 8.96 4.80 -8.23
CA CYS A 127 10.02 5.52 -8.95
C CYS A 127 10.26 6.88 -8.25
N VAL A 128 11.46 7.44 -8.38
CA VAL A 128 11.74 8.77 -7.82
C VAL A 128 10.93 9.79 -8.63
N PRO A 129 10.25 10.76 -8.00
CA PRO A 129 9.55 11.81 -8.74
C PRO A 129 10.47 12.46 -9.78
N GLY A 130 10.01 12.57 -11.02
CA GLY A 130 10.81 13.07 -12.15
C GLY A 130 11.68 12.04 -12.88
N ASP A 131 11.81 10.81 -12.39
CA ASP A 131 12.54 9.75 -13.10
C ASP A 131 11.98 9.54 -14.52
N THR A 132 12.88 9.46 -15.50
CA THR A 132 12.57 8.89 -16.80
C THR A 132 12.46 7.36 -16.72
N LEU A 133 11.80 6.74 -17.71
CA LEU A 133 11.73 5.28 -17.82
C LEU A 133 13.13 4.61 -17.78
N ARG A 134 14.15 5.28 -18.34
CA ARG A 134 15.52 4.77 -18.34
C ARG A 134 16.13 4.81 -16.94
N GLU A 135 15.91 5.89 -16.19
CA GLU A 135 16.42 6.04 -14.83
C GLU A 135 15.76 5.05 -13.88
N CYS A 136 14.43 4.95 -13.87
CA CYS A 136 13.77 3.99 -12.99
C CYS A 136 14.23 2.54 -13.28
N ARG A 137 14.46 2.17 -14.55
CA ARG A 137 14.98 0.83 -14.91
C ARG A 137 16.41 0.52 -14.46
N LYS A 138 17.22 1.54 -14.19
CA LYS A 138 18.58 1.38 -13.65
C LYS A 138 18.56 1.14 -12.14
N ARG A 139 17.49 1.53 -11.45
CA ARG A 139 17.36 1.36 -10.00
C ARG A 139 17.03 -0.10 -9.67
N VAL A 140 17.44 -0.49 -8.47
CA VAL A 140 17.07 -1.78 -7.87
C VAL A 140 15.75 -1.62 -7.12
N PHE A 141 14.86 -2.61 -7.22
CA PHE A 141 13.61 -2.64 -6.47
C PHE A 141 13.42 -4.02 -5.87
N SER A 142 13.67 -4.15 -4.57
CA SER A 142 13.35 -5.37 -3.83
C SER A 142 11.84 -5.44 -3.59
N GLU A 143 11.17 -6.47 -4.11
CA GLU A 143 9.72 -6.56 -4.03
C GLU A 143 9.23 -6.97 -2.63
N SER A 144 8.28 -6.21 -2.07
CA SER A 144 7.67 -6.45 -0.76
C SER A 144 7.20 -7.89 -0.48
N VAL A 145 6.66 -8.62 -1.46
CA VAL A 145 6.21 -10.01 -1.25
C VAL A 145 7.38 -10.91 -0.85
N GLY A 146 8.51 -10.81 -1.56
CA GLY A 146 9.73 -11.55 -1.22
C GLY A 146 10.32 -11.11 0.12
N VAL A 147 10.32 -9.80 0.41
CA VAL A 147 10.83 -9.30 1.70
C VAL A 147 10.00 -9.80 2.88
N ILE A 148 8.66 -9.82 2.75
CA ILE A 148 7.76 -10.34 3.79
C ILE A 148 8.04 -11.82 4.04
N ARG A 149 8.14 -12.64 2.97
CA ARG A 149 8.46 -14.06 3.11
C ARG A 149 9.75 -14.30 3.89
N ASN A 150 10.82 -13.61 3.50
CA ASN A 150 12.13 -13.76 4.13
C ASN A 150 12.11 -13.34 5.61
N LEU A 151 11.38 -12.27 5.93
CA LEU A 151 11.23 -11.84 7.32
C LEU A 151 10.36 -12.78 8.15
N ALA A 152 9.34 -13.39 7.55
CA ALA A 152 8.47 -14.36 8.23
C ALA A 152 9.20 -15.66 8.60
N GLU A 153 10.26 -16.01 7.87
CA GLU A 153 11.11 -17.18 8.14
C GLU A 153 12.18 -16.91 9.23
N ARG A 154 12.32 -15.67 9.68
CA ARG A 154 13.27 -15.30 10.73
C ARG A 154 12.83 -15.80 12.10
N LYS A 155 13.80 -16.03 12.98
CA LYS A 155 13.54 -16.40 14.39
C LYS A 155 13.02 -15.22 15.21
N GLU A 156 13.37 -14.00 14.81
CA GLU A 156 12.92 -12.80 15.49
C GLU A 156 11.42 -12.55 15.26
N PRO A 157 10.70 -12.03 16.26
CA PRO A 157 9.24 -11.97 16.26
C PRO A 157 8.69 -10.77 15.47
N PHE A 158 9.08 -10.65 14.19
CA PHE A 158 8.58 -9.59 13.32
C PHE A 158 7.05 -9.69 13.15
N PHE A 159 6.37 -8.57 13.39
CA PHE A 159 4.96 -8.40 13.09
C PHE A 159 4.82 -7.62 11.78
N LEU A 160 4.50 -8.35 10.71
CA LEU A 160 4.67 -7.86 9.34
C LEU A 160 3.38 -7.27 8.76
N GLY A 161 3.48 -6.11 8.12
CA GLY A 161 2.36 -5.49 7.40
C GLY A 161 2.47 -5.62 5.89
N GLY A 162 1.34 -5.85 5.23
CA GLY A 162 1.21 -5.89 3.78
C GLY A 162 0.46 -4.67 3.23
N THR A 163 1.05 -3.96 2.27
CA THR A 163 0.38 -2.80 1.64
C THR A 163 -0.51 -3.18 0.45
N THR A 164 -1.58 -2.44 0.20
CA THR A 164 -2.40 -2.55 -1.02
C THR A 164 -2.90 -1.20 -1.50
N ASN A 165 -3.10 -1.01 -2.80
CA ASN A 165 -3.81 0.16 -3.31
C ASN A 165 -5.26 -0.22 -3.70
N PRO A 166 -6.27 0.16 -2.90
CA PRO A 166 -7.67 -0.10 -3.25
C PRO A 166 -8.21 0.85 -4.32
N TYR A 167 -7.53 1.98 -4.60
CA TYR A 167 -7.96 3.01 -5.56
C TYR A 167 -7.59 2.69 -7.01
N ALA A 168 -7.74 1.42 -7.38
CA ALA A 168 -7.69 0.98 -8.77
C ALA A 168 -9.12 0.95 -9.33
N TYR A 169 -9.33 1.67 -10.44
CA TYR A 169 -10.67 1.90 -11.02
C TYR A 169 -10.91 1.13 -12.32
N THR A 170 -10.05 0.17 -12.64
CA THR A 170 -10.28 -0.83 -13.70
C THR A 170 -10.26 -2.23 -13.09
N PRO A 171 -11.10 -3.16 -13.57
CA PRO A 171 -11.28 -4.48 -12.95
C PRO A 171 -9.95 -5.23 -12.85
N PHE A 172 -9.21 -5.34 -13.96
CA PHE A 172 -7.97 -6.12 -13.99
C PHE A 172 -6.80 -5.49 -13.22
N THR A 173 -6.79 -4.17 -13.03
CA THR A 173 -5.80 -3.53 -12.15
C THR A 173 -6.13 -3.78 -10.69
N MET A 174 -7.40 -3.62 -10.31
CA MET A 174 -7.88 -3.85 -8.95
C MET A 174 -7.64 -5.30 -8.53
N MET A 175 -8.00 -6.27 -9.37
CA MET A 175 -7.73 -7.69 -9.12
C MET A 175 -6.23 -7.96 -8.97
N GLY A 176 -5.38 -7.36 -9.81
CA GLY A 176 -3.93 -7.47 -9.64
C GLY A 176 -3.44 -6.94 -8.29
N GLN A 177 -3.99 -5.82 -7.78
CA GLN A 177 -3.66 -5.31 -6.44
C GLN A 177 -4.09 -6.30 -5.35
N TYR A 178 -5.29 -6.89 -5.48
CA TYR A 178 -5.83 -7.83 -4.49
C TYR A 178 -5.11 -9.17 -4.50
N PHE A 179 -4.75 -9.71 -5.67
CA PHE A 179 -3.91 -10.92 -5.77
C PHE A 179 -2.54 -10.71 -5.14
N LYS A 180 -1.90 -9.56 -5.42
CA LYS A 180 -0.64 -9.23 -4.77
C LYS A 180 -0.79 -9.08 -3.26
N LEU A 181 -1.91 -8.54 -2.77
CA LEU A 181 -2.19 -8.47 -1.35
C LEU A 181 -2.33 -9.87 -0.73
N VAL A 182 -3.10 -10.76 -1.34
CA VAL A 182 -3.23 -12.15 -0.86
C VAL A 182 -1.88 -12.85 -0.85
N LYS A 183 -1.03 -12.64 -1.86
CA LYS A 183 0.36 -13.11 -1.84
C LYS A 183 1.18 -12.59 -0.65
N LYS A 184 0.98 -11.35 -0.22
CA LYS A 184 1.64 -10.80 0.98
C LYS A 184 1.14 -11.49 2.25
N LEU A 185 -0.16 -11.75 2.35
CA LEU A 185 -0.75 -12.48 3.48
C LEU A 185 -0.21 -13.91 3.53
N ASN A 186 -0.23 -14.62 2.40
CA ASN A 186 0.34 -15.97 2.27
C ASN A 186 1.86 -16.01 2.52
N ALA A 187 2.57 -14.90 2.30
CA ALA A 187 3.98 -14.77 2.61
C ALA A 187 4.26 -14.50 4.10
N GLY A 188 3.24 -14.22 4.93
CA GLY A 188 3.41 -13.99 6.37
C GLY A 188 3.01 -12.59 6.87
N ALA A 189 2.41 -11.73 6.03
CA ALA A 189 1.85 -10.48 6.53
C ALA A 189 0.68 -10.74 7.48
N SER A 190 0.70 -10.06 8.62
CA SER A 190 -0.25 -10.21 9.74
C SER A 190 -1.25 -9.05 9.85
N PHE A 191 -1.04 -7.95 9.13
CA PHE A 191 -2.00 -6.85 9.00
C PHE A 191 -1.88 -6.17 7.63
N VAL A 192 -2.86 -5.36 7.26
CA VAL A 192 -2.91 -4.67 5.97
C VAL A 192 -2.87 -3.16 6.16
N VAL A 193 -2.10 -2.47 5.32
CA VAL A 193 -2.16 -1.00 5.19
C VAL A 193 -2.67 -0.63 3.81
N ALA A 194 -3.86 -0.04 3.74
CA ALA A 194 -4.39 0.52 2.51
C ALA A 194 -3.66 1.82 2.16
N GLN A 195 -3.33 2.01 0.88
CA GLN A 195 -2.79 3.23 0.30
C GLN A 195 -3.69 4.44 0.65
N ALA A 196 -3.16 5.65 0.47
CA ALA A 196 -3.91 6.88 0.61
C ALA A 196 -4.84 7.16 -0.59
N GLY A 197 -6.02 7.70 -0.30
CA GLY A 197 -7.02 8.18 -1.25
C GLY A 197 -8.28 8.66 -0.51
N TRP A 198 -9.31 9.09 -1.25
CA TRP A 198 -10.50 9.74 -0.68
C TRP A 198 -11.82 9.01 -0.92
N ASP A 199 -11.81 7.98 -1.77
CA ASP A 199 -13.01 7.22 -2.10
C ASP A 199 -13.32 6.17 -1.01
N MET A 200 -14.25 6.50 -0.11
CA MET A 200 -14.70 5.61 0.96
C MET A 200 -15.38 4.34 0.43
N LEU A 201 -15.95 4.37 -0.80
CA LEU A 201 -16.52 3.17 -1.44
C LEU A 201 -15.42 2.14 -1.73
N LYS A 202 -14.21 2.60 -2.10
CA LYS A 202 -13.06 1.70 -2.33
C LYS A 202 -12.52 1.08 -1.06
N LEU A 203 -12.50 1.83 0.04
CA LEU A 203 -12.13 1.30 1.35
C LEU A 203 -13.14 0.25 1.84
N GLN A 204 -14.43 0.53 1.72
CA GLN A 204 -15.45 -0.46 2.05
C GLN A 204 -15.39 -1.69 1.13
N SER A 205 -15.19 -1.49 -0.17
CA SER A 205 -15.04 -2.58 -1.12
C SER A 205 -13.88 -3.53 -0.75
N LEU A 206 -12.78 -2.99 -0.21
CA LEU A 206 -11.69 -3.82 0.31
C LEU A 206 -12.11 -4.62 1.55
N ARG A 207 -12.89 -4.02 2.45
CA ARG A 207 -13.44 -4.73 3.63
C ARG A 207 -14.38 -5.85 3.23
N TRP A 208 -15.30 -5.60 2.31
CA TRP A 208 -16.23 -6.60 1.79
C TRP A 208 -15.49 -7.74 1.06
N TYR A 209 -14.41 -7.43 0.33
CA TYR A 209 -13.54 -8.45 -0.27
C TYR A 209 -12.93 -9.40 0.78
N PHE A 210 -12.56 -8.89 1.96
CA PHE A 210 -12.04 -9.72 3.04
C PHE A 210 -13.15 -10.52 3.73
N SER A 211 -14.28 -9.87 4.03
CA SER A 211 -15.44 -10.54 4.63
C SER A 211 -15.92 -11.71 3.78
N GLY A 212 -16.10 -11.50 2.46
CA GLY A 212 -16.55 -12.55 1.54
C GLY A 212 -15.59 -13.70 1.33
N ARG A 213 -14.36 -13.57 1.83
CA ARG A 213 -13.31 -14.58 1.76
C ARG A 213 -12.90 -15.09 3.14
N SER A 214 -13.66 -14.72 4.18
CA SER A 214 -13.38 -15.07 5.58
C SER A 214 -11.95 -14.71 6.02
N LEU A 215 -11.44 -13.58 5.52
CA LEU A 215 -10.12 -13.06 5.87
C LEU A 215 -10.27 -12.02 7.00
N PHE A 216 -9.81 -12.34 8.20
CA PHE A 216 -10.01 -11.51 9.40
C PHE A 216 -8.80 -10.67 9.81
N TYR A 217 -7.95 -10.30 8.86
CA TYR A 217 -6.75 -9.51 9.14
C TYR A 217 -7.10 -8.06 9.56
N PRO A 218 -6.41 -7.50 10.57
CA PRO A 218 -6.49 -6.08 10.88
C PRO A 218 -6.14 -5.21 9.68
N MET A 219 -6.87 -4.13 9.49
CA MET A 219 -6.65 -3.19 8.39
C MET A 219 -6.50 -1.77 8.88
N ILE A 220 -5.53 -1.06 8.31
CA ILE A 220 -5.24 0.33 8.58
C ILE A 220 -5.45 1.12 7.29
N ALA A 221 -6.30 2.14 7.33
CA ALA A 221 -6.50 3.04 6.19
C ALA A 221 -5.55 4.22 6.27
N ARG A 222 -4.76 4.47 5.22
CA ARG A 222 -3.91 5.67 5.16
C ARG A 222 -4.74 6.88 4.73
N LEU A 223 -4.79 7.90 5.58
CA LEU A 223 -5.46 9.17 5.34
C LEU A 223 -4.43 10.30 5.19
N VAL A 224 -4.83 11.41 4.58
CA VAL A 224 -3.92 12.53 4.28
C VAL A 224 -4.52 13.85 4.74
N LEU A 225 -3.82 14.54 5.63
CA LEU A 225 -4.06 15.94 5.92
C LEU A 225 -3.42 16.78 4.80
N LEU A 226 -4.22 17.30 3.89
CA LEU A 226 -3.72 18.04 2.74
C LEU A 226 -3.19 19.42 3.15
N THR A 227 -2.20 19.88 2.38
CA THR A 227 -1.79 21.28 2.32
C THR A 227 -1.91 21.73 0.86
N PRO A 228 -2.01 23.04 0.56
CA PRO A 228 -2.07 23.51 -0.83
C PRO A 228 -0.89 23.00 -1.68
N ASN A 229 0.32 23.07 -1.13
CA ASN A 229 1.53 22.52 -1.76
C ASN A 229 1.42 21.01 -2.01
N LEU A 230 0.85 20.23 -1.07
CA LEU A 230 0.66 18.80 -1.29
C LEU A 230 -0.37 18.52 -2.40
N VAL A 231 -1.45 19.30 -2.47
CA VAL A 231 -2.44 19.21 -3.56
C VAL A 231 -1.78 19.45 -4.91
N GLU A 232 -0.99 20.53 -5.04
CA GLU A 232 -0.26 20.85 -6.27
C GLU A 232 0.66 19.70 -6.70
N LYS A 233 1.45 19.15 -5.77
CA LYS A 233 2.35 18.02 -6.06
C LYS A 233 1.62 16.74 -6.47
N ILE A 234 0.47 16.45 -5.85
CA ILE A 234 -0.36 15.30 -6.24
C ILE A 234 -0.89 15.51 -7.66
N LEU A 235 -1.41 16.70 -7.99
CA LEU A 235 -1.90 17.03 -9.33
C LEU A 235 -0.78 17.01 -10.37
N ALA A 236 0.44 17.37 -9.99
CA ALA A 236 1.64 17.26 -10.83
C ALA A 236 2.12 15.80 -11.04
N GLY A 237 1.53 14.83 -10.33
CA GLY A 237 1.86 13.41 -10.45
C GLY A 237 3.09 12.97 -9.64
N GLU A 238 3.56 13.78 -8.68
CA GLU A 238 4.68 13.44 -7.80
C GLU A 238 4.37 12.32 -6.81
N TYR A 239 3.08 11.97 -6.64
CA TYR A 239 2.59 10.91 -5.77
C TYR A 239 1.86 9.81 -6.56
N PRO A 240 2.59 8.88 -7.21
CA PRO A 240 1.98 7.83 -8.01
C PRO A 240 0.91 7.02 -7.26
N GLY A 241 -0.24 6.83 -7.89
CA GLY A 241 -1.35 6.03 -7.37
C GLY A 241 -2.22 6.75 -6.35
N ILE A 242 -1.91 8.01 -6.00
CA ILE A 242 -2.80 8.92 -5.26
C ILE A 242 -3.47 9.82 -6.30
N ASN A 243 -4.79 9.87 -6.28
CA ASN A 243 -5.58 10.61 -7.28
C ASN A 243 -6.58 11.54 -6.60
N ILE A 244 -6.60 12.80 -7.03
CA ILE A 244 -7.66 13.77 -6.72
C ILE A 244 -8.64 13.74 -7.89
N SER A 245 -9.92 13.40 -7.63
CA SER A 245 -10.94 13.39 -8.68
C SER A 245 -11.26 14.81 -9.16
N PRO A 246 -11.83 14.99 -10.36
CA PRO A 246 -12.24 16.31 -10.83
C PRO A 246 -13.19 17.04 -9.88
N ASP A 247 -14.12 16.31 -9.25
CA ASP A 247 -15.05 16.91 -8.30
C ASP A 247 -14.38 17.25 -6.97
N PHE A 248 -13.47 16.39 -6.49
CA PHE A 248 -12.72 16.71 -5.28
C PHE A 248 -11.76 17.88 -5.51
N GLN A 249 -11.17 18.01 -6.70
CA GLN A 249 -10.36 19.17 -7.06
C GLN A 249 -11.16 20.47 -6.97
N LYS A 250 -12.39 20.50 -7.50
CA LYS A 250 -13.27 21.68 -7.40
C LYS A 250 -13.57 22.06 -5.94
N ILE A 251 -13.76 21.06 -5.07
CA ILE A 251 -13.94 21.27 -3.63
C ILE A 251 -12.69 21.92 -3.03
N LEU A 252 -11.51 21.36 -3.29
CA LEU A 252 -10.24 21.88 -2.79
C LEU A 252 -9.97 23.31 -3.27
N GLU A 253 -10.25 23.60 -4.55
CA GLU A 253 -10.14 24.95 -5.11
C GLU A 253 -11.09 25.93 -4.41
N LYS A 254 -12.32 25.53 -4.13
CA LYS A 254 -13.29 26.36 -3.39
C LYS A 254 -12.82 26.63 -1.95
N GLU A 255 -12.30 25.60 -1.27
CA GLU A 255 -11.76 25.74 0.08
C GLU A 255 -10.57 26.70 0.13
N LEU A 256 -9.71 26.67 -0.90
CA LEU A 256 -8.52 27.52 -0.99
C LEU A 256 -8.85 28.99 -1.33
N ARG A 257 -9.94 29.26 -2.06
CA ARG A 257 -10.33 30.62 -2.49
C ARG A 257 -10.55 31.61 -1.34
N TYR A 258 -10.93 31.12 -0.16
CA TYR A 258 -11.28 32.00 0.95
C TYR A 258 -10.07 32.36 1.83
N SER A 259 -9.37 31.35 2.37
CA SER A 259 -8.15 31.53 3.15
C SER A 259 -7.45 30.20 3.43
N LEU A 260 -6.16 30.26 3.78
CA LEU A 260 -5.40 29.09 4.25
C LEU A 260 -5.99 28.47 5.53
N ASN A 261 -6.49 29.30 6.45
CA ASN A 261 -7.12 28.83 7.69
C ASN A 261 -8.40 28.05 7.41
N GLN A 262 -9.22 28.53 6.47
CA GLN A 262 -10.43 27.82 6.06
C GLN A 262 -10.11 26.51 5.34
N PHE A 263 -9.09 26.50 4.48
CA PHE A 263 -8.60 25.28 3.84
C PHE A 263 -8.18 24.26 4.90
N GLU A 264 -7.35 24.66 5.87
CA GLU A 264 -6.88 23.79 6.96
C GLU A 264 -8.04 23.28 7.83
N ALA A 265 -8.98 24.15 8.21
CA ALA A 265 -10.17 23.75 8.97
C ALA A 265 -11.01 22.70 8.22
N ALA A 266 -11.17 22.86 6.91
CA ALA A 266 -11.84 21.88 6.05
C ALA A 266 -11.07 20.56 5.99
N GLN A 267 -9.73 20.59 5.92
CA GLN A 267 -8.92 19.36 5.92
C GLN A 267 -9.10 18.56 7.21
N TYR A 268 -9.10 19.22 8.36
CA TYR A 268 -9.36 18.54 9.62
C TYR A 268 -10.78 17.99 9.71
N ARG A 269 -11.82 18.72 9.27
CA ARG A 269 -13.20 18.20 9.27
C ARG A 269 -13.33 16.97 8.39
N ARG A 270 -12.70 16.96 7.22
CA ARG A 270 -12.67 15.77 6.36
C ARG A 270 -11.94 14.61 7.02
N LEU A 271 -10.81 14.89 7.69
CA LEU A 271 -10.04 13.87 8.40
C LEU A 271 -10.86 13.21 9.53
N GLU A 272 -11.59 14.00 10.30
CA GLU A 272 -12.53 13.52 11.33
C GLU A 272 -13.56 12.54 10.74
N LEU A 273 -14.22 12.94 9.66
CA LEU A 273 -15.22 12.13 8.98
C LEU A 273 -14.63 10.85 8.37
N GLN A 274 -13.47 10.95 7.72
CA GLN A 274 -12.79 9.77 7.15
C GLN A 274 -12.33 8.80 8.24
N ALA A 275 -11.79 9.29 9.36
CA ALA A 275 -11.36 8.46 10.47
C ALA A 275 -12.53 7.70 11.13
N ALA A 276 -13.61 8.42 11.42
CA ALA A 276 -14.85 7.82 11.92
C ALA A 276 -15.40 6.76 10.97
N GLY A 277 -15.46 7.08 9.67
CA GLY A 277 -15.90 6.18 8.63
C GLY A 277 -15.05 4.91 8.55
N CYS A 278 -13.72 5.03 8.60
CA CYS A 278 -12.83 3.87 8.61
C CYS A 278 -13.16 2.92 9.77
N ARG A 279 -13.36 3.44 10.99
CA ARG A 279 -13.75 2.61 12.14
C ARG A 279 -15.11 1.94 11.94
N LEU A 280 -16.12 2.68 11.46
CA LEU A 280 -17.48 2.16 11.23
C LEU A 280 -17.52 1.11 10.10
N LEU A 281 -16.60 1.19 9.14
CA LEU A 281 -16.41 0.20 8.07
C LEU A 281 -15.57 -1.02 8.50
N GLY A 282 -15.12 -1.06 9.76
CA GLY A 282 -14.39 -2.19 10.33
C GLY A 282 -12.88 -2.16 10.07
N PHE A 283 -12.28 -0.99 9.83
CA PHE A 283 -10.83 -0.84 9.93
C PHE A 283 -10.39 -0.79 11.40
N SER A 284 -9.27 -1.43 11.70
CA SER A 284 -8.64 -1.48 13.03
C SER A 284 -7.84 -0.21 13.35
N GLY A 285 -7.67 0.68 12.38
CA GLY A 285 -6.95 1.92 12.60
C GLY A 285 -6.82 2.77 11.35
N ILE A 286 -6.14 3.90 11.52
CA ILE A 286 -5.75 4.78 10.43
C ILE A 286 -4.28 5.17 10.54
N GLN A 287 -3.68 5.48 9.40
CA GLN A 287 -2.36 6.07 9.30
C GLN A 287 -2.45 7.46 8.70
N LEU A 288 -2.06 8.48 9.45
CA LEU A 288 -2.20 9.89 9.10
C LEU A 288 -0.91 10.45 8.49
N ALA A 289 -0.97 10.79 7.20
CA ALA A 289 0.05 11.56 6.50
C ALA A 289 -0.20 13.07 6.60
N GLY A 290 0.87 13.89 6.53
CA GLY A 290 0.78 15.34 6.38
C GLY A 290 0.73 16.16 7.68
N ALA A 291 0.71 15.50 8.85
CA ALA A 291 0.77 16.15 10.16
C ALA A 291 2.22 16.23 10.68
N GLU A 292 3.12 16.84 9.91
CA GLU A 292 4.59 16.70 10.07
C GLU A 292 5.20 17.42 11.28
N THR A 293 4.45 18.25 12.00
CA THR A 293 4.93 18.96 13.21
C THR A 293 4.26 18.43 14.46
N PRO A 294 4.94 18.43 15.63
CA PRO A 294 4.36 17.92 16.88
C PRO A 294 3.01 18.56 17.23
N GLY A 295 2.89 19.88 17.04
CA GLY A 295 1.64 20.61 17.27
C GLY A 295 0.51 20.16 16.34
N ARG A 296 0.78 20.02 15.03
CA ARG A 296 -0.23 19.55 14.07
C ARG A 296 -0.64 18.11 14.31
N ALA A 297 0.33 17.24 14.63
CA ALA A 297 0.08 15.85 14.98
C ALA A 297 -0.85 15.72 16.19
N LYS A 298 -0.56 16.49 17.25
CA LYS A 298 -1.40 16.52 18.46
C LYS A 298 -2.82 16.99 18.16
N ILE A 299 -2.96 18.13 17.46
CA ILE A 299 -4.29 18.66 17.08
C ILE A 299 -5.07 17.62 16.25
N ALA A 300 -4.42 17.02 15.25
CA ALA A 300 -5.06 16.00 14.42
C ALA A 300 -5.52 14.81 15.25
N ALA A 301 -4.67 14.30 16.15
CA ALA A 301 -4.98 13.17 17.01
C ALA A 301 -6.13 13.47 17.99
N GLU A 302 -6.13 14.64 18.62
CA GLU A 302 -7.23 15.07 19.51
C GLU A 302 -8.56 15.17 18.76
N ARG A 303 -8.56 15.78 17.57
CA ARG A 303 -9.73 15.91 16.70
C ARG A 303 -10.26 14.56 16.23
N ILE A 304 -9.37 13.67 15.80
CA ILE A 304 -9.72 12.29 15.45
C ILE A 304 -10.34 11.57 16.65
N GLY A 305 -9.70 11.60 17.83
CA GLY A 305 -10.22 10.94 19.03
C GLY A 305 -11.58 11.48 19.48
N ASN A 306 -11.87 12.76 19.21
CA ASN A 306 -13.20 13.34 19.43
C ASN A 306 -14.21 12.81 18.41
N ALA A 307 -13.87 12.81 17.12
CA ALA A 307 -14.73 12.30 16.06
C ALA A 307 -15.08 10.81 16.24
N LEU A 308 -14.12 9.99 16.70
CA LEU A 308 -14.37 8.58 17.03
C LEU A 308 -15.37 8.40 18.19
N ARG A 309 -15.53 9.39 19.06
CA ARG A 309 -16.56 9.36 20.12
C ARG A 309 -17.89 9.93 19.64
N GLU A 310 -17.86 10.99 18.83
CA GLU A 310 -19.03 11.65 18.24
C GLU A 310 -19.81 10.70 17.32
N PHE A 311 -19.13 10.06 16.37
CA PHE A 311 -19.77 9.22 15.35
C PHE A 311 -19.80 7.75 15.76
N ASN A 312 -20.86 7.35 16.47
CA ASN A 312 -21.06 5.98 16.95
C ASN A 312 -22.01 5.12 16.09
N SER A 313 -22.65 5.70 15.07
CA SER A 313 -23.58 5.02 14.17
C SER A 313 -23.20 5.26 12.71
N PHE A 314 -23.35 4.23 11.88
CA PHE A 314 -23.10 4.31 10.44
C PHE A 314 -24.03 5.32 9.76
N ASP A 315 -25.33 5.32 10.08
CA ASP A 315 -26.32 6.17 9.40
C ASP A 315 -26.08 7.66 9.68
N SER A 316 -25.84 8.00 10.96
CA SER A 316 -25.53 9.38 11.36
C SER A 316 -24.22 9.86 10.75
N TRP A 317 -23.20 9.01 10.71
CA TRP A 317 -21.94 9.33 10.04
C TRP A 317 -22.12 9.52 8.53
N LEU A 318 -22.89 8.65 7.88
CA LEU A 318 -23.11 8.68 6.43
C LEU A 318 -23.88 9.94 6.02
N GLU A 319 -24.87 10.36 6.80
CA GLU A 319 -25.61 11.61 6.58
C GLU A 319 -24.65 12.82 6.61
N GLU A 320 -23.84 12.94 7.65
CA GLU A 320 -22.87 14.03 7.79
C GLU A 320 -21.79 13.97 6.71
N TYR A 321 -21.26 12.79 6.40
CA TYR A 321 -20.28 12.60 5.34
C TYR A 321 -20.81 13.04 3.97
N ASN A 322 -22.05 12.64 3.63
CA ASN A 322 -22.69 13.02 2.36
C ASN A 322 -23.03 14.51 2.31
N SER A 323 -23.47 15.08 3.43
CA SER A 323 -23.73 16.52 3.57
C SER A 323 -22.45 17.32 3.33
N TYR A 324 -21.37 16.94 4.01
CA TYR A 324 -20.09 17.64 3.95
C TYR A 324 -19.45 17.62 2.55
N LEU A 325 -19.46 16.47 1.88
CA LEU A 325 -18.89 16.33 0.54
C LEU A 325 -19.84 16.73 -0.59
N ALA A 326 -21.07 17.15 -0.27
CA ALA A 326 -22.12 17.43 -1.25
C ALA A 326 -22.29 16.30 -2.28
N ARG A 327 -22.11 15.04 -1.86
CA ARG A 327 -22.13 13.83 -2.70
C ARG A 327 -21.18 13.87 -3.90
N ALA A 328 -20.02 14.52 -3.76
CA ALA A 328 -18.99 14.56 -4.80
C ALA A 328 -18.51 13.16 -5.20
N GLU A 329 -18.28 12.95 -6.50
CA GLU A 329 -17.74 11.69 -6.99
C GLU A 329 -16.21 11.65 -6.78
N MET A 330 -15.76 10.71 -5.93
CA MET A 330 -14.33 10.50 -5.66
C MET A 330 -13.64 9.64 -6.72
N SER A 331 -14.42 9.09 -7.65
CA SER A 331 -13.91 8.35 -8.79
C SER A 331 -13.19 9.30 -9.77
N PRO A 332 -12.08 8.89 -10.39
CA PRO A 332 -11.33 9.75 -11.29
C PRO A 332 -12.00 10.00 -12.65
N PHE A 333 -12.94 9.14 -13.05
CA PHE A 333 -13.57 9.20 -14.37
C PHE A 333 -14.89 8.43 -14.38
N THR A 334 -15.80 8.85 -15.26
CA THR A 334 -17.07 8.16 -15.52
C THR A 334 -16.85 6.71 -15.93
N GLY A 335 -17.65 5.80 -15.37
CA GLY A 335 -17.51 4.36 -15.64
C GLY A 335 -16.38 3.70 -14.85
N SER A 336 -15.85 4.37 -13.83
CA SER A 336 -14.96 3.76 -12.85
C SER A 336 -15.53 2.46 -12.28
N PHE A 337 -14.73 1.40 -12.28
CA PHE A 337 -15.16 0.09 -11.81
C PHE A 337 -15.17 0.03 -10.28
N TYR A 338 -16.23 -0.55 -9.70
CA TYR A 338 -16.34 -0.91 -8.29
C TYR A 338 -16.67 -2.40 -8.20
N LEU A 339 -16.01 -3.13 -7.29
CA LEU A 339 -16.21 -4.58 -7.17
C LEU A 339 -17.60 -4.93 -6.68
N TYR A 340 -18.19 -4.09 -5.83
CA TYR A 340 -19.51 -4.35 -5.22
C TYR A 340 -20.47 -3.19 -5.49
N ASP A 341 -21.70 -3.56 -5.77
CA ASP A 341 -22.83 -2.63 -5.80
C ASP A 341 -23.21 -2.17 -4.39
N HIS A 342 -23.89 -1.03 -4.32
CA HIS A 342 -24.57 -0.57 -3.10
C HIS A 342 -23.66 -0.38 -1.88
N THR A 343 -22.37 -0.17 -2.11
CA THR A 343 -21.44 0.32 -1.10
C THR A 343 -21.90 1.69 -0.60
N LEU A 344 -21.64 1.95 0.69
CA LEU A 344 -22.11 3.06 1.50
C LEU A 344 -23.62 3.18 1.65
N ARG A 345 -24.42 2.17 1.30
CA ARG A 345 -25.82 2.07 1.77
C ARG A 345 -25.95 1.48 3.18
N ARG A 346 -24.92 0.75 3.62
CA ARG A 346 -24.81 0.04 4.91
C ARG A 346 -23.33 -0.19 5.22
N ALA A 347 -22.97 -0.46 6.47
CA ALA A 347 -21.57 -0.70 6.86
C ALA A 347 -21.02 -2.05 6.37
N TYR A 348 -21.81 -3.10 6.50
CA TYR A 348 -21.42 -4.51 6.26
C TYR A 348 -22.34 -5.16 5.22
N PRO A 349 -21.88 -6.17 4.47
CA PRO A 349 -22.71 -6.84 3.48
C PRO A 349 -23.86 -7.61 4.15
N ASP A 350 -24.99 -7.79 3.44
CA ASP A 350 -26.15 -8.55 3.93
C ASP A 350 -25.89 -10.05 3.94
N GLU A 351 -25.22 -10.51 2.91
CA GLU A 351 -24.84 -11.89 2.71
C GLU A 351 -23.41 -12.09 3.23
N GLU A 352 -23.14 -13.29 3.77
CA GLU A 352 -21.81 -13.68 4.23
C GLU A 352 -20.77 -13.55 3.10
N ILE A 353 -21.19 -13.84 1.86
CA ILE A 353 -20.40 -13.70 0.65
C ILE A 353 -21.03 -12.62 -0.23
N PRO A 354 -20.56 -11.36 -0.20
CA PRO A 354 -21.06 -10.31 -1.07
C PRO A 354 -20.84 -10.66 -2.55
N VAL A 355 -21.87 -10.40 -3.36
CA VAL A 355 -21.83 -10.65 -4.80
C VAL A 355 -20.96 -9.62 -5.50
N ALA A 356 -19.80 -10.05 -5.99
CA ALA A 356 -18.95 -9.25 -6.84
C ALA A 356 -19.61 -8.98 -8.20
N ARG A 357 -19.45 -7.76 -8.72
CA ARG A 357 -19.79 -7.44 -10.10
C ARG A 357 -18.95 -8.26 -11.07
N ASP A 358 -19.55 -8.59 -12.21
CA ASP A 358 -18.81 -9.16 -13.33
C ASP A 358 -17.71 -8.19 -13.79
N PHE A 359 -16.53 -8.74 -14.05
CA PHE A 359 -15.39 -8.00 -14.56
C PHE A 359 -15.54 -7.65 -16.04
N GLY A 360 -16.50 -8.29 -16.72
CA GLY A 360 -16.80 -8.12 -18.12
C GLY A 360 -15.76 -8.81 -19.02
N GLU A 361 -16.12 -8.96 -20.29
CA GLU A 361 -15.22 -9.56 -21.26
C GLU A 361 -13.98 -8.69 -21.49
N PRO A 362 -12.77 -9.24 -21.32
CA PRO A 362 -11.55 -8.50 -21.50
C PRO A 362 -11.33 -8.19 -22.98
N GLU A 363 -11.05 -6.92 -23.31
CA GLU A 363 -10.67 -6.54 -24.67
C GLU A 363 -9.29 -7.12 -25.02
N ILE A 364 -9.23 -8.19 -25.80
CA ILE A 364 -7.97 -8.85 -26.20
C ILE A 364 -7.85 -8.80 -27.72
N THR A 365 -6.85 -8.07 -28.21
CA THR A 365 -6.63 -7.91 -29.66
C THR A 365 -6.20 -9.24 -30.32
N PRO A 366 -6.49 -9.46 -31.62
CA PRO A 366 -6.00 -10.64 -32.35
C PRO A 366 -4.48 -10.82 -32.26
N GLY A 367 -3.73 -9.70 -32.28
CA GLY A 367 -2.28 -9.71 -32.12
C GLY A 367 -1.81 -10.15 -30.74
N GLU A 368 -2.54 -9.83 -29.67
CA GLU A 368 -2.26 -10.36 -28.33
C GLU A 368 -2.51 -11.86 -28.25
N LYS A 369 -3.63 -12.35 -28.79
CA LYS A 369 -3.95 -13.78 -28.85
C LYS A 369 -2.87 -14.56 -29.63
N PHE A 370 -2.43 -14.03 -30.77
CA PHE A 370 -1.35 -14.60 -31.56
C PHE A 370 -0.03 -14.66 -30.78
N ARG A 371 0.39 -13.55 -30.16
CA ARG A 371 1.63 -13.50 -29.36
C ARG A 371 1.58 -14.46 -28.18
N PHE A 372 0.44 -14.57 -27.50
CA PHE A 372 0.24 -15.54 -26.43
C PHE A 372 0.46 -16.97 -26.92
N LYS A 373 -0.26 -17.39 -27.98
CA LYS A 373 -0.12 -18.74 -28.56
C LYS A 373 1.31 -19.02 -29.03
N LEU A 374 1.94 -18.06 -29.71
CA LEU A 374 3.32 -18.19 -30.19
C LEU A 374 4.31 -18.37 -29.03
N ARG A 375 4.22 -17.54 -27.99
CA ARG A 375 5.13 -17.64 -26.83
C ARG A 375 4.88 -18.89 -26.02
N ARG A 376 3.63 -19.33 -25.89
CA ARG A 376 3.27 -20.62 -25.28
C ARG A 376 3.90 -21.79 -26.02
N PHE A 377 3.92 -21.75 -27.35
CA PHE A 377 4.59 -22.76 -28.17
C PHE A 377 6.13 -22.73 -28.04
N LEU A 378 6.72 -21.53 -28.04
CA LEU A 378 8.19 -21.38 -27.99
C LEU A 378 8.80 -21.64 -26.60
N PHE A 379 8.05 -21.32 -25.53
CA PHE A 379 8.54 -21.25 -24.16
C PHE A 379 7.70 -22.02 -23.12
N PRO A 380 7.09 -23.19 -23.43
CA PRO A 380 6.11 -23.84 -22.54
C PRO A 380 6.67 -24.25 -21.18
N HIS A 381 7.98 -24.51 -21.10
CA HIS A 381 8.68 -24.95 -19.89
C HIS A 381 9.86 -24.03 -19.53
N ALA A 382 9.76 -22.76 -19.92
CA ALA A 382 10.87 -21.82 -19.73
C ALA A 382 11.18 -21.56 -18.25
N ASP A 383 10.23 -21.78 -17.35
CA ASP A 383 10.35 -21.73 -15.88
C ASP A 383 11.11 -22.90 -15.27
N ARG A 384 11.17 -24.05 -15.97
CA ARG A 384 11.91 -25.25 -15.55
C ARG A 384 13.33 -25.30 -16.14
N GLN A 385 13.76 -24.22 -16.79
CA GLN A 385 15.07 -24.08 -17.41
C GLN A 385 15.82 -22.93 -16.75
N ARG A 386 17.15 -22.90 -16.89
CA ARG A 386 17.92 -21.71 -16.51
C ARG A 386 17.35 -20.48 -17.21
N ALA A 387 17.25 -19.36 -16.52
CA ALA A 387 16.60 -18.18 -17.08
C ALA A 387 17.26 -17.68 -18.38
N GLU A 388 18.58 -17.86 -18.49
CA GLU A 388 19.40 -17.56 -19.67
C GLU A 388 19.15 -18.50 -20.87
N SER A 389 18.54 -19.66 -20.68
CA SER A 389 18.23 -20.58 -21.77
C SER A 389 17.36 -19.89 -22.82
N ARG A 390 17.74 -20.03 -24.10
CA ARG A 390 17.06 -19.39 -25.25
C ARG A 390 16.93 -17.86 -25.12
N ARG A 391 17.87 -17.18 -24.45
CA ARG A 391 17.83 -15.72 -24.20
C ARG A 391 17.58 -14.87 -25.45
N LEU A 392 18.18 -15.23 -26.60
CA LEU A 392 17.95 -14.51 -27.86
C LEU A 392 16.49 -14.62 -28.33
N LEU A 393 15.93 -15.83 -28.33
CA LEU A 393 14.51 -16.04 -28.66
C LEU A 393 13.59 -15.33 -27.65
N LYS A 394 13.89 -15.41 -26.35
CA LYS A 394 13.10 -14.72 -25.31
C LYS A 394 13.17 -13.18 -25.46
N LYS A 395 14.32 -12.62 -25.86
CA LYS A 395 14.47 -11.19 -26.17
C LYS A 395 13.59 -10.79 -27.35
N LEU A 396 13.64 -11.55 -28.45
CA LEU A 396 12.89 -11.27 -29.68
C LEU A 396 11.37 -11.40 -29.49
N PHE A 397 10.92 -12.53 -28.94
CA PHE A 397 9.49 -12.85 -28.91
C PHE A 397 8.77 -12.41 -27.63
N ALA A 398 9.46 -12.36 -26.49
CA ALA A 398 8.87 -12.03 -25.19
C ALA A 398 9.41 -10.72 -24.59
N SER A 399 10.26 -9.97 -25.31
CA SER A 399 10.87 -8.74 -24.85
C SER A 399 11.63 -8.89 -23.52
N CYS A 400 12.20 -10.08 -23.28
CA CYS A 400 12.90 -10.41 -22.05
C CYS A 400 14.11 -9.50 -21.81
N ARG A 401 14.26 -8.98 -20.58
CA ARG A 401 15.41 -8.16 -20.17
C ARG A 401 16.42 -8.89 -19.29
N GLY A 402 16.12 -10.14 -18.90
CA GLY A 402 16.91 -10.95 -17.97
C GLY A 402 16.31 -10.95 -16.58
N CYS A 403 16.26 -12.13 -15.97
CA CYS A 403 15.79 -12.43 -14.62
C CYS A 403 16.60 -13.63 -14.13
N SER A 404 16.63 -13.89 -12.82
CA SER A 404 17.31 -15.07 -12.27
C SER A 404 16.50 -16.35 -12.44
N SER A 405 15.18 -16.25 -12.25
CA SER A 405 14.21 -17.33 -12.52
C SER A 405 13.20 -16.88 -13.57
N CYS A 406 13.00 -17.70 -14.61
CA CYS A 406 12.10 -17.34 -15.70
C CYS A 406 10.63 -17.59 -15.32
N ARG A 407 9.78 -16.60 -15.53
CA ARG A 407 8.39 -16.60 -15.05
C ARG A 407 7.34 -16.73 -16.16
N LEU A 408 7.76 -16.84 -17.43
CA LEU A 408 6.87 -16.70 -18.59
C LEU A 408 5.63 -17.62 -18.55
N PRO A 409 5.76 -18.94 -18.29
CA PRO A 409 4.58 -19.82 -18.22
C PRO A 409 3.60 -19.48 -17.10
N LYS A 410 4.08 -18.79 -16.06
CA LYS A 410 3.32 -18.42 -14.85
C LYS A 410 2.68 -17.03 -14.94
N THR A 411 2.96 -16.30 -16.02
CA THR A 411 2.54 -14.91 -16.20
C THR A 411 1.93 -14.69 -17.58
N GLU A 412 1.16 -15.68 -18.05
CA GLU A 412 0.49 -15.66 -19.35
C GLU A 412 1.44 -15.34 -20.52
N PHE A 413 2.70 -15.78 -20.40
CA PHE A 413 3.77 -15.51 -21.36
C PHE A 413 4.03 -14.02 -21.61
N ILE A 414 3.74 -13.18 -20.62
CA ILE A 414 4.15 -11.77 -20.57
C ILE A 414 5.32 -11.66 -19.60
N CYS A 415 6.47 -11.16 -20.09
CA CYS A 415 7.65 -11.03 -19.26
C CYS A 415 7.48 -9.90 -18.22
N THR A 416 7.56 -10.24 -16.93
CA THR A 416 7.46 -9.27 -15.82
C THR A 416 8.58 -8.24 -15.82
N GLU A 417 9.72 -8.54 -16.46
CA GLU A 417 10.80 -7.58 -16.71
C GLU A 417 10.39 -6.42 -17.62
N GLY A 418 9.20 -6.49 -18.25
CA GLY A 418 8.56 -5.34 -18.87
C GLY A 418 8.21 -4.23 -17.87
N CYS A 419 7.98 -4.59 -16.60
CA CYS A 419 7.81 -3.65 -15.51
C CYS A 419 9.09 -2.82 -15.32
N PRO A 420 9.03 -1.48 -15.30
CA PRO A 420 10.20 -0.63 -15.02
C PRO A 420 10.87 -0.94 -13.68
N LYS A 421 10.06 -1.37 -12.69
CA LYS A 421 10.50 -1.79 -11.34
C LYS A 421 10.78 -3.29 -11.24
N ARG A 422 10.65 -4.06 -12.33
CA ARG A 422 10.90 -5.52 -12.41
C ARG A 422 10.14 -6.36 -11.37
N LEU A 423 8.99 -5.88 -10.92
CA LEU A 423 8.18 -6.55 -9.90
C LEU A 423 7.56 -7.84 -10.45
N PRO A 424 7.78 -9.01 -9.84
CA PRO A 424 7.20 -10.25 -10.35
C PRO A 424 5.78 -10.55 -9.86
N ASN A 425 5.39 -10.16 -8.65
CA ASN A 425 4.16 -10.69 -8.04
C ASN A 425 2.88 -9.88 -8.25
N GLY A 426 2.96 -8.74 -8.93
CA GLY A 426 1.78 -7.94 -9.27
C GLY A 426 2.07 -6.45 -9.38
N PRO A 427 1.04 -5.62 -9.63
CA PRO A 427 1.19 -4.19 -9.81
C PRO A 427 1.80 -3.52 -8.57
N CYS A 428 2.49 -2.40 -8.75
CA CYS A 428 2.83 -1.51 -7.63
C CYS A 428 1.63 -0.64 -7.27
N GLY A 429 1.68 0.02 -6.10
CA GLY A 429 0.65 0.98 -5.71
C GLY A 429 0.50 2.16 -6.68
N GLY A 430 1.53 2.51 -7.46
CA GLY A 430 1.48 3.69 -8.33
C GLY A 430 0.84 3.52 -9.71
N VAL A 431 0.27 2.35 -10.04
CA VAL A 431 -0.49 2.20 -11.31
C VAL A 431 -1.57 3.28 -11.38
N LYS A 432 -1.65 3.97 -12.52
CA LYS A 432 -2.59 5.08 -12.73
C LYS A 432 -4.04 4.56 -12.67
N PRO A 433 -5.02 5.40 -12.33
CA PRO A 433 -6.41 4.97 -12.22
C PRO A 433 -6.98 4.19 -13.41
N HIS A 434 -6.58 4.54 -14.63
CA HIS A 434 -6.98 3.85 -15.87
C HIS A 434 -6.22 2.53 -16.16
N GLY A 435 -5.36 2.07 -15.24
CA GLY A 435 -4.59 0.83 -15.40
C GLY A 435 -3.25 1.00 -16.14
N ASN A 436 -2.87 2.23 -16.51
CA ASN A 436 -1.58 2.52 -17.14
C ASN A 436 -0.43 2.49 -16.11
N CYS A 437 0.76 2.14 -16.57
CA CYS A 437 1.96 2.24 -15.74
C CYS A 437 2.22 3.71 -15.32
N GLU A 438 2.80 3.91 -14.14
CA GLU A 438 3.15 5.26 -13.65
C GLU A 438 4.20 5.94 -14.54
N ILE A 439 5.11 5.17 -15.13
CA ILE A 439 6.30 5.68 -15.84
C ILE A 439 6.48 5.14 -17.26
N ALA A 440 6.10 3.88 -17.52
CA ALA A 440 6.16 3.34 -18.87
C ALA A 440 4.91 3.76 -19.67
N PRO A 441 5.03 3.97 -20.98
CA PRO A 441 3.86 4.19 -21.81
C PRO A 441 3.00 2.92 -21.87
N GLY A 442 1.68 3.10 -21.83
CA GLY A 442 0.70 2.02 -22.00
C GLY A 442 0.23 1.35 -20.72
N GLU A 443 -0.53 0.27 -20.88
CA GLU A 443 -1.13 -0.53 -19.81
C GLU A 443 -0.05 -1.17 -18.92
N CYS A 444 -0.29 -1.22 -17.61
CA CYS A 444 0.59 -1.90 -16.68
C CYS A 444 0.75 -3.37 -17.09
N VAL A 445 1.99 -3.87 -17.06
CA VAL A 445 2.29 -5.26 -17.43
C VAL A 445 1.48 -6.27 -16.63
N HIS A 446 1.20 -5.97 -15.36
CA HIS A 446 0.42 -6.84 -14.48
C HIS A 446 -1.07 -6.76 -14.75
N SER A 447 -1.62 -5.59 -15.08
CA SER A 447 -3.01 -5.48 -15.53
C SER A 447 -3.25 -6.29 -16.80
N ARG A 448 -2.27 -6.28 -17.73
CA ARG A 448 -2.29 -7.13 -18.94
C ARG A 448 -2.27 -8.62 -18.63
N ILE A 449 -1.43 -9.04 -17.67
CA ILE A 449 -1.35 -10.45 -17.24
C ILE A 449 -2.69 -10.89 -16.67
N VAL A 450 -3.29 -10.10 -15.78
CA VAL A 450 -4.59 -10.41 -15.17
C VAL A 450 -5.70 -10.46 -16.23
N ARG A 451 -5.76 -9.47 -17.13
CA ARG A 451 -6.73 -9.43 -18.23
C ARG A 451 -6.61 -10.65 -19.15
N LEU A 452 -5.38 -11.06 -19.48
CA LEU A 452 -5.13 -12.23 -20.32
C LEU A 452 -5.43 -13.55 -19.61
N ALA A 453 -5.17 -13.63 -18.30
CA ALA A 453 -5.50 -14.81 -17.50
C ALA A 453 -7.02 -14.97 -17.31
N HIS A 454 -7.74 -13.86 -17.18
CA HIS A 454 -9.20 -13.87 -17.18
C HIS A 454 -9.75 -14.41 -18.52
N TRP A 455 -9.25 -13.91 -19.65
CA TRP A 455 -9.59 -14.43 -20.98
C TRP A 455 -9.24 -15.92 -21.17
N ASN A 456 -8.12 -16.36 -20.60
CA ASN A 456 -7.61 -17.73 -20.75
C ASN A 456 -8.15 -18.71 -19.68
N GLY A 457 -8.99 -18.24 -18.75
CA GLY A 457 -9.55 -19.08 -17.67
C GLY A 457 -8.53 -19.56 -16.64
N THR A 458 -7.39 -18.88 -16.50
CA THR A 458 -6.25 -19.26 -15.63
C THR A 458 -6.06 -18.32 -14.44
N LEU A 459 -7.03 -17.46 -14.19
CA LEU A 459 -6.98 -16.39 -13.19
C LEU A 459 -6.59 -16.84 -11.77
N PRO A 460 -7.09 -17.96 -11.20
CA PRO A 460 -6.74 -18.37 -9.83
C PRO A 460 -5.23 -18.59 -9.62
N ALA A 461 -4.52 -19.08 -10.64
CA ALA A 461 -3.07 -19.35 -10.54
C ALA A 461 -2.26 -18.06 -10.27
N LEU A 462 -2.76 -16.90 -10.71
CA LEU A 462 -2.11 -15.62 -10.46
C LEU A 462 -2.21 -15.18 -9.00
N GLU A 463 -3.18 -15.68 -8.24
CA GLU A 463 -3.37 -15.35 -6.83
C GLU A 463 -2.46 -16.21 -5.94
N ASP A 464 -2.47 -17.53 -6.16
CA ASP A 464 -1.82 -18.50 -5.26
C ASP A 464 -0.31 -18.53 -5.40
N GLU A 465 0.21 -18.40 -6.63
CA GLU A 465 1.63 -18.61 -6.88
C GLU A 465 2.46 -17.35 -6.59
N ILE A 466 3.29 -17.41 -5.54
CA ILE A 466 4.28 -16.38 -5.28
C ILE A 466 5.55 -16.69 -6.08
N LEU A 467 5.83 -15.81 -7.03
CA LEU A 467 7.00 -15.85 -7.88
C LEU A 467 8.24 -15.37 -7.13
N ASP A 468 9.36 -16.01 -7.42
CA ASP A 468 10.67 -15.62 -6.92
C ASP A 468 10.94 -14.14 -7.24
N SER A 469 11.40 -13.40 -6.24
CA SER A 469 11.72 -11.97 -6.33
C SER A 469 13.19 -11.69 -6.63
N GLY A 470 14.04 -12.72 -6.70
CA GLY A 470 15.49 -12.59 -6.87
C GLY A 470 16.15 -11.90 -5.68
N TRP A 471 15.66 -12.20 -4.46
CA TRP A 471 16.19 -11.60 -3.22
C TRP A 471 17.52 -12.23 -2.79
N ASP A 472 17.79 -13.45 -3.23
CA ASP A 472 19.00 -14.23 -2.95
C ASP A 472 20.13 -14.00 -3.97
N ASP A 473 19.84 -13.25 -5.05
CA ASP A 473 20.81 -12.80 -6.06
C ASP A 473 21.27 -11.34 -5.82
#